data_AF-A0A9D6WAD7-F1
#
_entry.id   AF-A0A9D6WAD7-F1
#
_cell.length_a   1.000
_cell.length_b   1.000
_cell.length_c   1.000
_cell.angle_alpha   90.00
_cell.angle_beta   90.00
_cell.angle_gamma   90.00
#
_symmetry.space_group_name_H-M   'P 1'
#
loop_
_entity.id
_entity.type
_entity.pdbx_description
1 polymer ?
#
loop_
_entity_poly.entity_id
_entity_poly.type
_entity_poly.pdbx_seq_one_letter_code
_entity_poly.pdbx_strand_id
1 'polypeptide(L)'
;MSDKSKSVDERVPHIAAQLVERDICLLYHQLANARPFLGAPAAYSDCKESLAEAIVLARKTGLDEKVRELETKLAHYKTVYRSQFSS
;
A
#
# COMPACT_ATOMS: atom_id res chain seq x y z
N MET A 1 22.53 -27.63 -25.03
CA MET A 1 21.60 -27.46 -23.89
C MET A 1 21.95 -26.14 -23.25
N SER A 2 21.14 -25.10 -23.47
CA SER A 2 21.35 -23.79 -22.87
C SER A 2 20.12 -23.45 -22.07
N ASP A 3 20.19 -23.74 -20.77
CA ASP A 3 19.27 -23.26 -19.76
C ASP A 3 19.21 -21.74 -19.86
N LYS A 4 18.16 -21.25 -20.52
CA LYS A 4 17.81 -19.84 -20.57
C LYS A 4 17.14 -19.55 -19.24
N SER A 5 17.96 -19.38 -18.21
CA SER A 5 17.55 -18.98 -16.87
C SER A 5 16.55 -17.84 -16.98
N LYS A 6 15.32 -18.12 -16.55
CA LYS A 6 14.26 -17.13 -16.38
C LYS A 6 14.75 -16.09 -15.37
N SER A 7 15.46 -15.06 -15.82
CA SER A 7 15.62 -13.86 -15.03
C SER A 7 14.26 -13.18 -15.03
N VAL A 8 13.40 -13.58 -14.09
CA VAL A 8 12.28 -12.74 -13.69
C VAL A 8 12.95 -11.46 -13.22
N ASP A 9 12.89 -10.41 -14.05
CA ASP A 9 13.57 -9.15 -13.82
C ASP A 9 13.11 -8.62 -12.46
N GLU A 10 13.96 -8.72 -11.43
CA GLU A 10 13.67 -8.37 -10.03
C GLU A 10 13.19 -6.92 -9.88
N ARG A 11 13.38 -6.09 -10.92
CA ARG A 11 12.90 -4.70 -10.97
C ARG A 11 11.40 -4.59 -11.21
N VAL A 12 10.79 -5.54 -11.91
CA VAL A 12 9.33 -5.54 -12.20
C VAL A 12 8.49 -5.56 -10.91
N PRO A 13 8.74 -6.45 -9.94
CA PRO A 13 7.98 -6.42 -8.69
C PRO A 13 8.29 -5.19 -7.83
N HIS A 14 9.49 -4.64 -7.93
CA HIS A 14 9.83 -3.40 -7.22
C HIS A 14 9.08 -2.19 -7.79
N ILE A 15 8.98 -2.07 -9.11
CA ILE A 15 8.21 -1.02 -9.79
C ILE A 15 6.71 -1.17 -9.48
N ALA A 16 6.19 -2.40 -9.48
CA ALA A 16 4.80 -2.66 -9.11
C ALA A 16 4.50 -2.21 -7.67
N ALA A 17 5.37 -2.57 -6.71
CA ALA A 17 5.22 -2.12 -5.32
C ALA A 17 5.31 -0.58 -5.19
N GLN A 18 6.20 0.08 -5.93
CA GLN A 18 6.34 1.54 -5.94
C GLN A 18 5.13 2.26 -6.53
N LEU A 19 4.55 1.73 -7.62
CA LEU A 19 3.35 2.29 -8.23
C LEU A 19 2.16 2.20 -7.28
N VAL A 20 1.98 1.05 -6.60
CA VAL A 20 0.92 0.91 -5.60
C VAL A 20 1.16 1.87 -4.43
N GLU A 21 2.39 2.05 -3.95
CA GLU A 21 2.71 3.05 -2.92
C GLU A 21 2.37 4.49 -3.31
N ARG A 22 2.58 4.86 -4.59
CA ARG A 22 2.25 6.21 -5.07
C ARG A 22 0.75 6.48 -4.98
N ASP A 23 -0.06 5.52 -5.40
CA ASP A 23 -1.52 5.66 -5.38
C ASP A 23 -2.05 5.66 -3.93
N ILE A 24 -1.41 4.92 -3.02
CA ILE A 24 -1.65 4.97 -1.57
C ILE A 24 -1.39 6.37 -0.98
N CYS A 25 -0.32 7.07 -1.40
CA CYS A 25 -0.02 8.43 -0.92
C CYS A 25 -1.12 9.44 -1.32
N LEU A 26 -1.68 9.31 -2.52
CA LEU A 26 -2.77 10.19 -2.99
C LEU A 26 -4.04 9.97 -2.16
N LEU A 27 -4.39 8.72 -1.88
CA LEU A 27 -5.55 8.36 -1.07
C LEU A 27 -5.37 8.78 0.40
N TYR A 28 -4.16 8.65 0.95
CA TYR A 28 -3.84 9.15 2.29
C TYR A 28 -3.95 10.67 2.38
N HIS A 29 -3.47 11.40 1.38
CA HIS A 29 -3.57 12.85 1.35
C HIS A 29 -5.04 13.32 1.30
N GLN A 30 -5.90 12.57 0.62
CA GLN A 30 -7.36 12.78 0.63
C GLN A 30 -7.95 12.48 2.01
N LEU A 31 -7.52 11.39 2.66
CA LEU A 31 -7.96 11.03 4.02
C LEU A 31 -7.56 12.03 5.10
N ALA A 32 -6.32 12.53 5.05
CA ALA A 32 -5.75 13.44 6.05
C ALA A 32 -6.29 14.87 5.90
N ASN A 33 -6.65 15.28 4.69
CA ASN A 33 -7.19 16.61 4.41
C ASN A 33 -8.70 16.65 4.24
N ALA A 34 -9.37 15.50 4.16
CA ALA A 34 -10.80 15.45 4.34
C ALA A 34 -11.11 15.91 5.76
N ARG A 35 -11.52 17.18 5.91
CA ARG A 35 -12.48 17.53 6.96
C ARG A 35 -13.57 16.45 6.97
N PRO A 36 -14.19 16.09 8.11
CA PRO A 36 -15.13 14.98 8.21
C PRO A 36 -16.28 15.19 7.23
N PHE A 37 -16.11 14.68 6.03
CA PHE A 37 -16.95 14.92 4.86
C PHE A 37 -17.01 13.59 4.13
N LEU A 38 -18.15 13.38 3.49
CA LEU A 38 -18.77 12.12 3.07
C LEU A 38 -17.89 11.11 2.27
N GLY A 39 -16.64 11.43 1.92
CA GLY A 39 -15.72 10.57 1.17
C GLY A 39 -14.62 9.89 1.98
N ALA A 40 -14.41 10.23 3.26
CA ALA A 40 -13.34 9.63 4.08
C ALA A 40 -13.41 8.09 4.20
N PRO A 41 -14.60 7.46 4.38
CA PRO A 41 -14.71 6.00 4.44
C PRO A 41 -14.34 5.30 3.13
N ALA A 42 -14.74 5.85 1.99
CA ALA A 42 -14.43 5.30 0.67
C ALA A 42 -12.92 5.40 0.37
N ALA A 43 -12.33 6.58 0.56
CA ALA A 43 -10.89 6.78 0.38
C ALA A 43 -10.05 5.90 1.32
N TYR A 44 -10.52 5.65 2.55
CA TYR A 44 -9.89 4.70 3.45
C TYR A 44 -10.01 3.25 2.98
N SER A 45 -11.17 2.84 2.48
CA SER A 45 -11.36 1.49 1.93
C SER A 45 -10.40 1.23 0.78
N ASP A 46 -10.38 2.15 -0.20
CA ASP A 46 -9.51 2.05 -1.37
C ASP A 46 -8.02 1.99 -0.96
N CYS A 47 -7.61 2.86 -0.03
CA CYS A 47 -6.23 2.90 0.46
C CYS A 47 -5.82 1.60 1.16
N LYS A 48 -6.72 1.05 1.99
CA LYS A 48 -6.51 -0.21 2.70
C LYS A 48 -6.40 -1.39 1.73
N GLU A 49 -7.23 -1.43 0.69
CA GLU A 49 -7.21 -2.47 -0.33
C GLU A 49 -5.92 -2.43 -1.15
N SER A 50 -5.54 -1.25 -1.65
CA SER A 50 -4.27 -1.06 -2.37
C SER A 50 -3.05 -1.45 -1.51
N LEU A 51 -3.03 -1.09 -0.22
CA LEU A 51 -1.97 -1.52 0.70
C LEU A 51 -1.93 -3.04 0.89
N ALA A 52 -3.10 -3.68 1.01
CA ALA A 52 -3.15 -5.13 1.14
C ALA A 52 -2.60 -5.83 -0.11
N GLU A 53 -2.94 -5.34 -1.30
CA GLU A 53 -2.40 -5.86 -2.55
C GLU A 53 -0.89 -5.67 -2.65
N ALA A 54 -0.37 -4.48 -2.31
CA ALA A 54 1.07 -4.22 -2.27
C ALA A 54 1.81 -5.18 -1.32
N ILE A 55 1.25 -5.43 -0.14
CA ILE A 55 1.82 -6.36 0.84
C ILE A 55 1.86 -7.77 0.27
N VAL A 56 0.77 -8.23 -0.35
CA VAL A 56 0.70 -9.56 -0.98
C VAL A 56 1.74 -9.68 -2.09
N LEU A 57 1.89 -8.66 -2.93
CA LEU A 57 2.90 -8.63 -4.00
C LEU A 57 4.31 -8.66 -3.41
N ALA A 58 4.62 -7.81 -2.44
CA ALA A 58 5.93 -7.75 -1.78
C ALA A 58 6.29 -9.08 -1.11
N ARG A 59 5.34 -9.76 -0.45
CA ARG A 59 5.54 -11.10 0.12
C ARG A 59 5.82 -12.14 -0.95
N LYS A 60 5.06 -12.15 -2.05
CA LYS A 60 5.25 -13.09 -3.17
C LYS A 60 6.62 -12.93 -3.83
N THR A 61 7.24 -11.76 -3.71
CA THR A 61 8.50 -11.43 -4.36
C THR A 61 9.68 -11.41 -3.38
N GLY A 62 9.47 -11.84 -2.12
CA GLY A 62 10.53 -11.92 -1.11
C GLY A 62 11.05 -10.57 -0.61
N LEU A 63 10.29 -9.49 -0.80
CA LEU A 63 10.67 -8.14 -0.38
C LEU A 63 10.27 -7.89 1.09
N ASP A 64 10.84 -8.66 2.02
CA ASP A 64 10.42 -8.68 3.43
C ASP A 64 10.53 -7.32 4.14
N GLU A 65 11.56 -6.53 3.82
CA GLU A 65 11.68 -5.16 4.34
C GLU A 65 10.53 -4.27 3.85
N LYS A 66 10.14 -4.43 2.59
CA LYS A 66 9.02 -3.68 2.01
C LYS A 66 7.69 -4.08 2.61
N VAL A 67 7.51 -5.37 2.89
CA VAL A 67 6.34 -5.88 3.62
C VAL A 67 6.21 -5.18 4.97
N ARG A 68 7.30 -5.08 5.75
CA ARG A 68 7.30 -4.39 7.05
C ARG A 68 6.97 -2.91 6.93
N GLU A 69 7.53 -2.21 5.94
CA GLU A 69 7.19 -0.80 5.68
C GLU A 69 5.71 -0.63 5.37
N LEU A 70 5.16 -1.44 4.46
CA LEU A 70 3.77 -1.36 4.04
C LEU A 70 2.80 -1.70 5.18
N GLU A 71 3.12 -2.69 6.00
CA GLU A 71 2.35 -3.04 7.20
C GLU A 71 2.36 -1.90 8.24
N THR A 72 3.51 -1.24 8.41
CA THR A 72 3.65 -0.08 9.31
C THR A 72 2.79 1.09 8.82
N LYS A 73 2.82 1.38 7.50
CA LYS A 73 1.97 2.40 6.89
C LYS A 73 0.48 2.08 7.07
N LEU A 74 0.08 0.82 6.84
CA LEU A 74 -1.30 0.37 7.03
C LEU A 74 -1.77 0.54 8.48
N ALA A 75 -0.92 0.22 9.45
CA ALA A 75 -1.23 0.43 10.87
C ALA A 75 -1.40 1.92 11.20
N HIS A 76 -0.53 2.78 10.68
CA HIS A 76 -0.64 4.24 10.84
C HIS A 76 -1.96 4.76 10.27
N TYR A 77 -2.33 4.36 9.06
CA TYR A 77 -3.57 4.84 8.41
C TYR A 77 -4.83 4.35 9.12
N LYS A 78 -4.83 3.12 9.64
CA LYS A 78 -5.90 2.62 10.51
C LYS A 78 -6.08 3.50 11.74
N THR A 79 -4.97 3.92 12.35
CA THR A 79 -5.00 4.79 13.53
C THR A 79 -5.53 6.18 13.18
N VAL A 80 -5.03 6.81 12.11
CA VAL A 80 -5.49 8.13 11.65
C VAL A 80 -6.98 8.11 11.29
N TYR A 81 -7.43 7.09 10.57
CA TYR A 81 -8.85 6.95 10.24
C TYR A 81 -9.70 6.78 11.50
N ARG A 82 -9.30 5.92 12.44
CA ARG A 82 -10.02 5.74 13.72
C ARG A 82 -10.06 7.02 14.56
N SER A 83 -9.00 7.82 14.58
CA SER A 83 -8.97 9.06 15.34
C SER A 83 -9.97 10.11 14.83
N GLN A 84 -10.48 9.98 13.60
CA GLN A 84 -11.55 10.85 13.09
C GLN A 84 -12.92 10.55 13.70
N PHE A 85 -13.10 9.39 14.34
CA PHE A 85 -14.37 8.94 14.94
C PHE A 85 -14.31 8.76 16.46
N SER A 86 -13.10 8.80 17.05
CA SER A 86 -12.93 8.85 18.50
C SER A 86 -13.10 10.29 18.97
N SER A 87 -14.34 10.66 19.29
CA SER A 87 -14.71 11.87 20.03
C SER A 87 -14.30 11.76 21.50
#